data_AF-A0A0M6Y8F7-F1
#
_entry.id   AF-A0A0M6Y8F7-F1
#
_cell.length_a   1.000
_cell.length_b   1.000
_cell.length_c   1.000
_cell.angle_alpha   90.00
_cell.angle_beta   90.00
_cell.angle_gamma   90.00
#
_symmetry.space_group_name_H-M   'P 1'
#
loop_
_entity.id
_entity.type
_entity.pdbx_description
1 polymer ?
#
loop_
_entity_poly.entity_id
_entity_poly.type
_entity_poly.pdbx_seq_one_letter_code
_entity_poly.pdbx_strand_id
1 'polypeptide(L)'
;MSVPRSLFALPLALVAVAAVFSQASAEETREQKRARRCAYYQEIVRVVFENVSRSQMRPGFVAEHDAFIEGGCFAAKAVCPKTPAEFAFADILTMMTVSANMGSTFTPFRCPAGGAE
;
A
#
# COMPACT_ATOMS: atom_id res chain seq x y z
N MET A 1 -44.91 56.09 18.16
CA MET A 1 -43.46 56.36 18.20
C MET A 1 -42.81 55.43 19.22
N SER A 2 -41.59 54.99 18.92
CA SER A 2 -40.57 54.34 19.78
C SER A 2 -40.52 52.80 19.86
N VAL A 3 -39.50 52.28 19.16
CA VAL A 3 -38.92 50.93 19.22
C VAL A 3 -38.01 50.81 20.45
N PRO A 4 -38.01 49.71 21.21
CA PRO A 4 -36.89 49.37 22.07
C PRO A 4 -35.94 48.41 21.35
N ARG A 5 -34.70 48.88 21.19
CA ARG A 5 -33.50 48.12 20.82
C ARG A 5 -33.28 47.01 21.87
N SER A 6 -33.47 45.76 21.49
CA SER A 6 -32.75 44.63 22.10
C SER A 6 -32.40 43.64 21.01
N LEU A 7 -31.58 44.15 20.09
CA LEU A 7 -30.54 43.39 19.43
C LEU A 7 -29.64 42.83 20.54
N PHE A 8 -29.46 41.51 20.62
CA PHE A 8 -28.47 40.73 21.40
C PHE A 8 -29.13 39.53 22.11
N ALA A 9 -29.71 38.60 21.33
CA ALA A 9 -30.10 37.29 21.87
C ALA A 9 -29.98 36.18 20.82
N LEU A 10 -28.91 36.20 20.01
CA LEU A 10 -28.55 35.10 19.12
C LEU A 10 -27.06 35.28 18.78
N PRO A 11 -26.11 34.71 19.54
CA PRO A 11 -25.52 33.45 19.06
C PRO A 11 -24.79 32.66 20.17
N LEU A 12 -25.45 31.75 20.89
CA LEU A 12 -24.72 30.83 21.79
C LEU A 12 -24.83 29.35 21.39
N ALA A 13 -25.66 29.03 20.39
CA ALA A 13 -25.88 27.64 19.97
C ALA A 13 -24.95 27.15 18.84
N LEU A 14 -24.22 28.04 18.15
CA LEU A 14 -23.42 27.64 16.97
C LEU A 14 -21.99 27.16 17.27
N VAL A 15 -21.45 27.37 18.48
CA VAL A 15 -20.02 27.09 18.76
C VAL A 15 -19.76 25.61 19.11
N ALA A 16 -20.77 24.85 19.52
CA ALA A 16 -20.58 23.47 20.00
C ALA A 16 -20.35 22.42 18.89
N VAL A 17 -20.67 22.71 17.62
CA VAL A 17 -20.57 21.72 16.52
C VAL A 17 -19.14 21.65 15.92
N ALA A 18 -18.25 22.61 16.21
CA ALA A 18 -16.91 22.65 15.62
C ALA A 18 -15.91 21.68 16.27
N ALA A 19 -16.14 21.24 17.51
CA ALA A 19 -15.16 20.43 18.27
C ALA A 19 -15.12 18.94 17.84
N VAL A 20 -16.10 18.45 17.07
CA VAL A 20 -16.18 17.02 16.70
C VAL A 20 -15.30 16.68 15.48
N PHE A 21 -14.87 17.68 14.69
CA PHE A 21 -14.16 17.45 13.43
C PHE A 21 -12.62 17.37 13.55
N SER A 22 -12.04 17.64 14.73
CA SER A 22 -10.60 17.49 14.96
C SER A 22 -10.27 16.13 15.55
N GLN A 23 -10.51 15.07 14.80
CA GLN A 23 -9.75 13.83 15.01
C GLN A 23 -8.39 14.05 14.36
N ALA A 24 -7.43 14.58 15.13
CA ALA A 24 -6.03 14.60 14.73
C ALA A 24 -5.58 13.14 14.58
N SER A 25 -5.53 12.64 13.35
CA SER A 25 -4.89 11.36 13.05
C SER A 25 -3.43 11.49 13.45
N ALA A 26 -2.96 10.66 14.38
CA ALA A 26 -1.55 10.58 14.71
C ALA A 26 -0.75 10.35 13.41
N GLU A 27 0.25 11.20 13.14
CA GLU A 27 1.07 11.07 11.95
C GLU A 27 1.83 9.75 12.00
N GLU A 28 1.57 8.88 11.02
CA GLU A 28 2.24 7.58 10.96
C GLU A 28 3.74 7.77 10.67
N THR A 29 4.58 7.15 11.50
CA THR A 29 6.02 7.17 11.26
C THR A 29 6.40 6.43 9.97
N ARG A 30 7.56 6.76 9.40
CA ARG A 30 8.08 6.11 8.19
C ARG A 30 8.20 4.59 8.34
N GLU A 31 8.59 4.13 9.54
CA GLU A 31 8.74 2.72 9.88
C GLU A 31 7.39 1.99 9.93
N GLN A 32 6.41 2.55 10.64
CA GLN A 32 5.04 2.00 10.68
C GLN A 32 4.45 1.91 9.28
N LYS A 33 4.61 2.96 8.46
CA LYS A 33 4.15 2.97 7.06
C LYS A 33 4.83 1.90 6.22
N ARG A 34 6.11 1.63 6.47
CA ARG A 34 6.84 0.55 5.79
C ARG A 34 6.33 -0.82 6.24
N ALA A 35 6.22 -1.06 7.54
CA ALA A 35 5.72 -2.32 8.09
C ALA A 35 4.31 -2.65 7.58
N ARG A 36 3.38 -1.68 7.61
CA ARG A 36 2.03 -1.86 7.08
C ARG A 36 2.02 -2.23 5.60
N ARG A 37 2.83 -1.55 4.78
CA ARG A 37 2.92 -1.84 3.34
C ARG A 37 3.55 -3.20 3.08
N CYS A 38 4.55 -3.61 3.86
CA CYS A 38 5.14 -4.92 3.71
C CYS A 38 4.16 -6.05 4.11
N ALA A 39 3.40 -5.86 5.20
CA ALA A 39 2.34 -6.79 5.59
C ALA A 39 1.26 -6.93 4.51
N TYR A 40 0.83 -5.81 3.92
CA TYR A 40 -0.10 -5.85 2.79
C TYR A 40 0.49 -6.57 1.58
N TYR A 41 1.76 -6.29 1.24
CA TYR A 41 2.47 -6.97 0.15
C TYR A 41 2.53 -8.49 0.35
N GLN A 42 2.88 -8.94 1.56
CA GLN A 42 2.91 -10.36 1.91
C GLN A 42 1.54 -11.03 1.70
N GLU A 43 0.46 -10.37 2.11
CA GLU A 43 -0.89 -10.90 1.93
C GLU A 43 -1.27 -11.03 0.45
N ILE A 44 -1.03 -10.00 -0.36
CA ILE A 44 -1.35 -10.08 -1.80
C ILE A 44 -0.46 -11.09 -2.53
N VAL A 45 0.81 -11.26 -2.13
CA VAL A 45 1.68 -12.33 -2.66
C VAL A 45 1.07 -13.70 -2.40
N ARG A 46 0.59 -13.96 -1.18
CA ARG A 46 -0.09 -15.21 -0.82
C ARG A 46 -1.32 -15.45 -1.70
N VAL A 47 -2.20 -14.45 -1.79
CA VAL A 47 -3.42 -14.51 -2.61
C VAL A 47 -3.12 -14.75 -4.09
N VAL A 48 -2.18 -14.01 -4.68
CA VAL A 48 -1.88 -14.16 -6.12
C VAL A 48 -1.23 -15.52 -6.39
N PHE A 49 -0.41 -16.05 -5.49
CA PHE A 49 0.14 -17.39 -5.64
C PHE A 49 -0.90 -18.51 -5.52
N GLU A 50 -2.01 -18.29 -4.82
CA GLU A 50 -3.14 -19.23 -4.80
C GLU A 50 -3.92 -19.19 -6.14
N ASN A 51 -3.94 -18.04 -6.81
CA ASN A 51 -4.67 -17.84 -8.07
C ASN A 51 -3.85 -18.16 -9.33
N VAL A 52 -2.54 -17.90 -9.31
CA VAL A 52 -1.61 -18.22 -10.39
C VAL A 52 -0.85 -19.48 -9.99
N SER A 53 -1.02 -20.56 -10.75
CA SER A 53 -0.45 -21.87 -10.42
C SER A 53 1.05 -21.79 -10.12
N ARG A 54 1.43 -21.89 -8.83
CA ARG A 54 2.85 -21.92 -8.37
C ARG A 54 3.69 -22.96 -9.13
N SER A 55 3.07 -24.07 -9.56
CA SER A 55 3.73 -25.13 -10.34
C SER A 55 4.22 -24.69 -11.72
N GLN A 56 3.73 -23.57 -12.26
CA GLN A 56 4.15 -22.99 -13.54
C GLN A 56 5.23 -21.91 -13.37
N MET A 57 5.70 -21.68 -12.15
CA MET A 57 6.75 -20.72 -11.83
C MET A 57 8.02 -21.47 -11.45
N ARG A 58 9.17 -20.80 -11.60
CA ARG A 58 10.44 -21.37 -11.17
C ARG A 58 10.50 -21.39 -9.64
N PRO A 59 11.10 -22.43 -9.03
CA PRO A 59 11.32 -22.46 -7.57
C PRO A 59 12.07 -21.22 -7.06
N GLY A 60 13.02 -20.71 -7.85
CA GLY A 60 13.78 -19.49 -7.52
C GLY A 60 12.88 -18.26 -7.40
N PHE A 61 11.82 -18.14 -8.20
CA PHE A 61 10.93 -16.99 -8.15
C PHE A 61 10.17 -16.88 -6.82
N VAL A 62 9.67 -18.01 -6.31
CA VAL A 62 9.00 -18.07 -5.00
C VAL A 62 9.98 -17.68 -3.89
N ALA A 63 11.18 -18.29 -3.88
CA ALA A 63 12.19 -18.02 -2.86
C ALA A 63 12.70 -16.56 -2.89
N GLU A 64 12.78 -15.94 -4.07
CA GLU A 64 13.15 -14.53 -4.20
C GLU A 64 12.08 -13.59 -3.59
N HIS A 65 10.79 -13.93 -3.72
CA HIS A 65 9.70 -13.20 -3.06
C HIS A 65 9.70 -13.37 -1.54
N ASP A 66 9.91 -14.59 -1.05
CA ASP A 66 10.02 -14.86 0.39
C ASP A 66 11.19 -14.06 0.99
N ALA A 67 12.35 -14.07 0.34
CA ALA A 67 13.52 -13.29 0.77
C ALA A 67 13.26 -11.77 0.79
N PHE A 68 12.48 -11.25 -0.16
CA PHE A 68 12.10 -9.83 -0.18
C PHE A 68 11.20 -9.48 1.01
N ILE A 69 10.24 -10.35 1.34
CA ILE A 69 9.33 -10.19 2.50
C ILE A 69 10.11 -10.27 3.81
N GLU A 70 10.97 -11.28 3.97
CA GLU A 70 11.82 -11.46 5.15
C GLU A 70 12.77 -10.26 5.36
N GLY A 71 13.22 -9.62 4.27
CA GLY A 71 13.98 -8.36 4.30
C GLY A 71 13.13 -7.11 4.62
N GLY A 72 11.88 -7.27 5.02
CA GLY A 72 10.95 -6.18 5.32
C GLY A 72 10.61 -5.34 4.09
N CYS A 73 10.48 -5.99 2.92
CA CYS A 73 10.11 -5.38 1.64
C CYS A 73 11.00 -4.19 1.25
N PHE A 74 12.29 -4.28 1.56
CA PHE A 74 13.31 -3.27 1.24
C PHE A 74 14.62 -3.94 0.80
N ALA A 75 14.63 -5.26 0.64
CA ALA A 75 15.83 -5.97 0.21
C ALA A 75 16.28 -5.47 -1.17
N ALA A 76 17.58 -5.28 -1.33
CA ALA A 76 18.17 -4.87 -2.61
C ALA A 76 18.09 -5.95 -3.70
N LYS A 77 17.70 -7.19 -3.33
CA LYS A 77 17.61 -8.30 -4.26
C LYS A 77 16.36 -8.15 -5.10
N ALA A 78 16.57 -7.86 -6.39
CA ALA A 78 15.50 -7.81 -7.36
C ALA A 78 14.94 -9.22 -7.63
N VAL A 79 13.64 -9.27 -7.93
CA VAL A 79 12.97 -10.44 -8.49
C VAL A 79 12.82 -10.20 -9.99
N CYS A 80 13.28 -11.13 -10.83
CA CYS A 80 13.07 -11.01 -12.28
C CYS A 80 12.11 -12.11 -12.76
N PRO A 81 10.89 -11.76 -13.19
CA PRO A 81 9.99 -12.71 -13.86
C PRO A 81 10.58 -13.17 -15.19
N LYS A 82 10.49 -14.47 -15.49
CA LYS A 82 11.00 -15.09 -16.72
C LYS A 82 9.98 -15.98 -17.42
N THR A 83 8.99 -16.52 -16.73
CA THR A 83 7.93 -17.35 -17.35
C THR A 83 6.64 -16.54 -17.54
N PRO A 84 5.75 -16.95 -18.46
CA PRO A 84 4.45 -16.28 -18.62
C PRO A 84 3.63 -16.21 -17.32
N ALA A 85 3.70 -17.25 -16.48
CA ALA A 85 3.03 -17.26 -15.17
C ALA A 85 3.65 -16.24 -14.20
N GLU A 86 4.98 -16.10 -14.20
CA GLU A 86 5.69 -15.11 -13.38
C GLU A 86 5.41 -13.68 -13.84
N PHE A 87 5.28 -13.43 -15.15
CA PHE A 87 4.88 -12.13 -15.68
C PHE A 87 3.42 -11.80 -15.28
N ALA A 88 2.49 -12.74 -15.45
CA ALA A 88 1.10 -12.55 -15.03
C ALA A 88 1.01 -12.26 -13.51
N PHE A 89 1.80 -12.97 -12.71
CA PHE A 89 1.92 -12.71 -11.27
C PHE A 89 2.43 -11.29 -10.98
N ALA A 90 3.50 -10.86 -11.67
CA ALA A 90 4.09 -9.54 -11.51
C ALA A 90 3.15 -8.40 -11.92
N ASP A 91 2.38 -8.58 -13.00
CA ASP A 91 1.39 -7.62 -13.48
C ASP A 91 0.26 -7.42 -12.46
N ILE A 92 -0.29 -8.51 -11.92
CA ILE A 92 -1.34 -8.46 -10.90
C ILE A 92 -0.83 -7.75 -9.64
N LEU A 93 0.35 -8.12 -9.15
CA LEU A 93 0.95 -7.49 -7.96
C LEU A 93 1.24 -6.01 -8.15
N THR A 94 1.70 -5.62 -9.34
CA THR A 94 1.94 -4.21 -9.65
C THR A 94 0.64 -3.42 -9.65
N MET A 95 -0.41 -3.96 -10.28
CA MET A 95 -1.75 -3.36 -10.23
C MET A 95 -2.25 -3.20 -8.79
N MET A 96 -2.22 -4.26 -7.98
CA MET A 96 -2.70 -4.23 -6.59
C MET A 96 -1.93 -3.23 -5.72
N THR A 97 -0.60 -3.17 -5.83
CA THR A 97 0.22 -2.22 -5.05
C THR A 97 0.02 -0.76 -5.48
N VAL A 98 -0.17 -0.50 -6.78
CA VAL A 98 -0.52 0.84 -7.27
C VAL A 98 -1.92 1.24 -6.79
N SER A 99 -2.91 0.35 -6.87
CA SER A 99 -4.27 0.60 -6.36
C SER A 99 -4.29 0.85 -4.85
N ALA A 100 -3.38 0.22 -4.09
CA ALA A 100 -3.20 0.46 -2.67
C ALA A 100 -2.37 1.72 -2.34
N ASN A 101 -2.05 2.56 -3.33
CA ASN A 101 -1.26 3.77 -3.19
C ASN A 101 0.13 3.54 -2.56
N MET A 102 0.76 2.40 -2.86
CA MET A 102 2.10 2.05 -2.36
C MET A 102 3.22 2.62 -3.26
N GLY A 103 2.87 3.05 -4.47
CA GLY A 103 3.78 3.54 -5.50
C GLY A 103 4.25 2.44 -6.45
N SER A 104 4.41 2.77 -7.73
CA SER A 104 4.82 1.82 -8.78
C SER A 104 6.23 1.24 -8.59
N THR A 105 7.06 1.86 -7.75
CA THR A 105 8.43 1.43 -7.47
C THR A 105 8.57 0.55 -6.22
N PHE A 106 7.45 0.25 -5.54
CA PHE A 106 7.43 -0.55 -4.31
C PHE A 106 7.80 -2.03 -4.54
N THR A 107 7.42 -2.58 -5.68
CA THR A 107 7.64 -4.01 -5.98
C THR A 107 9.13 -4.33 -6.21
N PRO A 108 9.56 -5.59 -5.99
CA PRO A 108 10.96 -5.99 -6.17
C PRO A 108 11.33 -6.21 -7.65
N PHE A 109 10.41 -6.01 -8.59
CA PHE A 109 10.57 -6.43 -9.97
C PHE A 109 11.64 -5.61 -10.70
N ARG A 110 12.79 -6.22 -11.00
CA ARG A 110 13.83 -5.66 -11.87
C ARG A 110 14.54 -6.81 -12.57
N CYS A 111 14.78 -6.66 -13.87
CA CYS A 111 15.53 -7.64 -14.66
C CYS A 111 16.85 -7.04 -15.13
N PRO A 112 17.95 -7.82 -15.15
CA PRO A 112 19.22 -7.36 -15.69
C PRO A 112 19.09 -7.03 -17.17
N ALA A 113 19.86 -6.02 -17.62
CA ALA A 113 19.98 -5.65 -19.03
C ALA A 113 20.79 -6.73 -19.77
N GLY A 114 20.17 -7.89 -20.01
CA GLY A 114 20.86 -9.05 -20.59
C GLY A 114 19.97 -10.25 -20.92
N GLY A 115 18.66 -10.22 -20.60
CA GLY A 115 17.67 -11.17 -21.12
C GLY A 115 17.94 -12.65 -20.82
N ALA A 116 17.42 -13.15 -19.69
CA ALA A 116 17.20 -14.56 -19.40
C ALA A 116 18.36 -15.54 -19.68
N GLU A 117 19.22 -15.74 -18.69
CA GLU A 117 19.91 -17.03 -18.47
C GLU A 117 19.21 -17.82 -17.36
#